data_AF-A0A933J945-F1
#
_entry.id   AF-A0A933J945-F1
#
_cell.length_a   1.000
_cell.length_b   1.000
_cell.length_c   1.000
_cell.angle_alpha   90.00
_cell.angle_beta   90.00
_cell.angle_gamma   90.00
#
_symmetry.space_group_name_H-M   'P 1'
#
loop_
_entity.id
_entity.type
_entity.pdbx_description
1 polymer ?
#
loop_
_entity_poly.entity_id
_entity_poly.type
_entity_poly.pdbx_seq_one_letter_code
_entity_poly.pdbx_strand_id
1 'polypeptide(L)'
;MTDELNLPPSSDKAWLLVKSPAAVFVCWTWNRAKTEAFETASYEPEVLVKLVSCEDKTPAAEAEVRWDAGKVYLKPPAEGGTCSAAVYARKKDGGREKLLESNTVTLPVSGPRGGVSSGYASAEFIRRMG
;
A
#
# COMPACT_ATOMS: atom_id res chain seq x y z
N MET A 1 -37.09 -2.16 4.24
CA MET A 1 -36.19 -1.05 3.89
C MET A 1 -34.94 -1.21 4.75
N THR A 2 -34.12 -2.19 4.39
CA THR A 2 -32.91 -2.62 5.11
C THR A 2 -32.04 -3.39 4.13
N ASP A 3 -30.72 -3.26 4.24
CA ASP A 3 -29.68 -4.12 3.65
C ASP A 3 -29.13 -3.85 2.24
N GLU A 4 -29.03 -2.60 1.78
CA GLU A 4 -28.12 -2.28 0.64
C GLU A 4 -26.69 -1.89 1.06
N LEU A 5 -26.41 -1.77 2.37
CA LEU A 5 -25.09 -1.34 2.87
C LEU A 5 -24.15 -2.48 3.29
N ASN A 6 -24.58 -3.74 3.18
CA ASN A 6 -23.82 -4.93 3.62
C ASN A 6 -23.51 -5.92 2.48
N LEU A 7 -23.60 -5.48 1.23
CA LEU A 7 -23.18 -6.34 0.14
C LEU A 7 -21.66 -6.57 0.23
N PRO A 8 -21.20 -7.82 0.38
CA PRO A 8 -19.77 -8.11 0.34
C PRO A 8 -19.22 -7.60 -0.99
N PRO A 9 -17.97 -7.12 -1.01
CA PRO A 9 -17.39 -6.50 -2.20
C PRO A 9 -17.47 -7.49 -3.37
N SER A 10 -17.97 -6.99 -4.51
CA SER A 10 -18.25 -7.82 -5.69
C SER A 10 -16.99 -8.34 -6.40
N SER A 11 -15.82 -7.82 -6.03
CA SER A 11 -14.53 -8.17 -6.63
C SER A 11 -13.40 -7.98 -5.63
N ASP A 12 -12.38 -8.84 -5.74
CA ASP A 12 -11.13 -8.66 -5.01
C ASP A 12 -10.35 -7.49 -5.61
N LYS A 13 -9.88 -6.58 -4.76
CA LYS A 13 -9.14 -5.39 -5.20
C LYS A 13 -8.10 -5.01 -4.17
N ALA A 14 -6.99 -4.44 -4.63
CA ALA A 14 -5.99 -3.81 -3.79
C ALA A 14 -5.70 -2.39 -4.28
N TRP A 15 -5.39 -1.49 -3.35
CA TRP A 15 -5.02 -0.11 -3.62
C TRP A 15 -3.76 0.26 -2.86
N LEU A 16 -2.91 1.03 -3.52
CA LEU A 16 -1.73 1.66 -2.93
C LEU A 16 -1.95 3.17 -2.93
N LEU A 17 -1.85 3.77 -1.74
CA LEU A 17 -2.03 5.20 -1.51
C LEU A 17 -0.80 5.78 -0.78
N VAL A 18 -0.36 6.96 -1.20
CA VAL A 18 0.68 7.70 -0.48
C VAL A 18 0.01 8.52 0.62
N LYS A 19 0.36 8.23 1.88
CA LYS A 19 -0.12 9.01 3.02
C LYS A 19 0.82 10.17 3.34
N SER A 20 2.13 9.92 3.25
CA SER A 20 3.19 10.90 3.45
C SER A 20 4.50 10.37 2.85
N PRO A 21 5.56 11.20 2.74
CA PRO A 21 6.88 10.71 2.34
C PRO A 21 7.43 9.60 3.24
N ALA A 22 6.94 9.46 4.48
CA ALA A 22 7.40 8.45 5.43
C ALA A 22 6.53 7.18 5.47
N ALA A 23 5.38 7.16 4.80
CA ALA A 23 4.43 6.06 4.91
C ALA A 23 3.53 5.94 3.67
N VAL A 24 3.45 4.72 3.15
CA VAL A 24 2.43 4.30 2.20
C VAL A 24 1.40 3.43 2.89
N PHE A 25 0.20 3.44 2.33
CA PHE A 25 -0.94 2.69 2.80
C PHE A 25 -1.38 1.72 1.71
N VAL A 26 -1.46 0.44 2.06
CA VAL A 26 -2.01 -0.60 1.20
C VAL A 26 -3.30 -1.09 1.83
N CYS A 27 -4.39 -1.11 1.07
CA CYS A 27 -5.65 -1.72 1.50
C CYS A 27 -6.18 -2.67 0.44
N TRP A 28 -7.02 -3.60 0.86
CA TRP A 28 -7.62 -4.59 -0.01
C TRP A 28 -9.02 -4.99 0.44
N THR A 29 -9.76 -5.57 -0.49
CA THR A 29 -11.05 -6.20 -0.26
C THR A 29 -11.03 -7.61 -0.82
N TRP A 30 -11.73 -8.51 -0.14
CA TRP A 30 -11.94 -9.89 -0.57
C TRP A 30 -13.39 -10.10 -0.94
N ASN A 31 -13.63 -10.69 -2.11
CA ASN A 31 -14.93 -11.22 -2.46
C ASN A 31 -15.28 -12.40 -1.54
N ARG A 32 -16.53 -12.87 -1.64
CA ARG A 32 -17.03 -13.97 -0.83
C ARG A 32 -16.23 -15.27 -1.01
N ALA A 33 -15.93 -15.67 -2.25
CA ALA A 33 -15.19 -16.89 -2.52
C ALA A 33 -13.77 -16.87 -1.92
N LYS A 34 -13.10 -15.71 -1.95
CA LYS A 34 -11.77 -15.54 -1.35
C LYS A 34 -11.82 -15.59 0.18
N THR A 35 -12.84 -14.96 0.76
CA THR A 35 -13.11 -15.00 2.21
C THR A 35 -13.32 -16.45 2.66
N GLU A 36 -14.19 -17.18 1.98
CA GLU A 36 -14.46 -18.61 2.26
C GLU A 36 -13.18 -19.46 2.12
N ALA A 37 -12.29 -19.15 1.17
CA ALA A 37 -11.02 -19.86 1.03
C ALA A 37 -10.06 -19.65 2.22
N PHE A 38 -10.03 -18.45 2.82
CA PHE A 38 -9.26 -18.21 4.05
C PHE A 38 -9.94 -18.87 5.27
N GLU A 39 -11.25 -18.79 5.38
CA GLU A 39 -12.02 -19.37 6.51
C GLU A 39 -11.98 -20.90 6.54
N THR A 40 -12.02 -21.54 5.36
CA THR A 40 -11.89 -23.00 5.22
C THR A 40 -10.43 -23.49 5.32
N ALA A 41 -9.50 -22.58 5.64
CA ALA A 41 -8.07 -22.85 5.76
C ALA A 41 -7.46 -23.48 4.50
N SER A 42 -7.86 -23.02 3.30
CA SER A 42 -7.13 -23.30 2.06
C SER A 42 -5.80 -22.52 2.01
N TYR A 43 -5.74 -21.41 2.73
CA TYR A 43 -4.57 -20.57 2.95
C TYR A 43 -4.25 -20.46 4.43
N GLU A 44 -3.01 -20.06 4.74
CA GLU A 44 -2.61 -19.62 6.07
C GLU A 44 -3.36 -18.34 6.50
N PRO A 45 -3.50 -18.08 7.81
CA PRO A 45 -4.25 -16.92 8.31
C PRO A 45 -3.54 -15.58 8.08
N GLU A 46 -2.24 -15.61 7.76
CA GLU A 46 -1.47 -14.43 7.36
C GLU A 46 -1.32 -14.28 5.84
N VAL A 47 -1.41 -13.04 5.39
CA VAL A 47 -1.00 -12.60 4.05
C VAL A 47 0.30 -11.81 4.14
N LEU A 48 1.11 -11.95 3.10
CA LEU A 48 2.34 -11.19 2.93
C LEU A 48 2.07 -10.06 1.94
N VAL A 49 2.16 -8.82 2.41
CA VAL A 49 2.02 -7.62 1.58
C VAL A 49 3.42 -7.14 1.23
N LYS A 50 3.71 -7.00 -0.07
CA LYS A 50 4.99 -6.51 -0.57
C LYS A 50 4.81 -5.22 -1.34
N LEU A 51 5.63 -4.22 -1.05
CA LEU A 51 5.84 -3.06 -1.90
C LEU A 51 7.00 -3.38 -2.86
N VAL A 52 6.78 -3.21 -4.15
CA VAL A 52 7.73 -3.59 -5.20
C VAL A 52 7.97 -2.40 -6.11
N SER A 53 9.26 -2.11 -6.38
CA SER A 53 9.65 -1.12 -7.37
C SER A 53 9.24 -1.59 -8.78
N CYS A 54 8.60 -0.71 -9.55
CA CYS A 54 8.12 -1.05 -10.88
C CYS A 54 9.26 -1.18 -11.89
N GLU A 55 10.40 -0.53 -11.65
CA GLU A 55 11.52 -0.41 -12.57
C GLU A 55 12.35 -1.71 -12.63
N ASP A 56 12.68 -2.27 -11.48
CA ASP A 56 13.60 -3.41 -11.32
C ASP A 56 12.92 -4.62 -10.63
N LYS A 57 11.64 -4.50 -10.26
CA LYS A 57 10.88 -5.52 -9.52
C LYS A 57 11.49 -5.89 -8.18
N THR A 58 12.33 -5.04 -7.60
CA THR A 58 12.91 -5.31 -6.27
C THR A 58 11.90 -5.03 -5.17
N PRO A 59 11.84 -5.87 -4.13
CA PRO A 59 10.98 -5.62 -2.97
C PRO A 59 11.57 -4.48 -2.14
N ALA A 60 10.82 -3.39 -2.03
CA ALA A 60 11.21 -2.21 -1.24
C ALA A 60 10.84 -2.36 0.25
N ALA A 61 9.71 -3.00 0.54
CA ALA A 61 9.25 -3.27 1.89
C ALA A 61 8.26 -4.44 1.90
N GLU A 62 8.13 -5.13 3.03
CA GLU A 62 7.13 -6.17 3.22
C GLU A 62 6.60 -6.22 4.65
N ALA A 63 5.38 -6.71 4.81
CA ALA A 63 4.78 -6.99 6.11
C ALA A 63 3.86 -8.21 6.03
N GLU A 64 3.90 -9.01 7.09
CA GLU A 64 2.99 -10.14 7.29
C GLU A 64 1.88 -9.68 8.24
N VAL A 65 0.63 -9.85 7.82
CA VAL A 65 -0.56 -9.36 8.52
C VAL A 65 -1.70 -10.35 8.35
N ARG A 66 -2.66 -10.37 9.28
CA ARG A 66 -3.85 -11.23 9.12
C ARG A 66 -4.61 -10.89 7.83
N TRP A 67 -5.15 -11.92 7.17
CA TRP A 67 -5.90 -11.77 5.92
C TRP A 67 -7.11 -10.83 6.04
N ASP A 68 -7.72 -10.79 7.23
CA ASP A 68 -8.90 -10.00 7.60
C ASP A 68 -8.59 -8.56 8.04
N ALA A 69 -7.31 -8.16 8.10
CA ALA A 69 -6.93 -6.80 8.51
C ALA A 69 -7.40 -5.73 7.51
N GLY A 70 -7.55 -6.08 6.22
CA GLY A 70 -7.99 -5.21 5.13
C GLY A 70 -7.04 -4.07 4.77
N LYS A 71 -5.96 -3.87 5.54
CA LYS A 71 -4.98 -2.80 5.33
C LYS A 71 -3.66 -3.02 6.07
N VAL A 72 -2.61 -2.36 5.58
CA VAL A 72 -1.31 -2.24 6.25
C VAL A 72 -0.60 -0.93 5.86
N TYR A 73 0.25 -0.43 6.76
CA TYR A 73 1.18 0.66 6.46
C TYR A 73 2.58 0.10 6.20
N LEU A 74 3.21 0.55 5.12
CA LEU A 74 4.60 0.19 4.79
C LEU A 74 5.44 1.46 4.71
N LYS A 75 6.74 1.31 4.94
CA LYS A 75 7.71 2.38 4.68
C LYS A 75 8.01 2.42 3.18
N PRO A 76 7.92 3.59 2.52
CA PRO A 76 8.37 3.72 1.15
C PRO A 76 9.90 3.54 1.06
N PRO A 77 10.43 3.17 -0.12
CA PRO A 77 11.86 3.20 -0.39
C PRO A 77 12.42 4.61 -0.18
N ALA A 78 13.65 4.70 0.34
CA ALA A 78 14.29 5.98 0.63
C ALA A 78 14.53 6.81 -0.64
N GLU A 79 14.89 6.13 -1.73
CA GLU A 79 15.18 6.71 -3.04
C GLU A 79 13.92 7.20 -3.78
N GLY A 80 12.73 6.96 -3.22
CA GLY A 80 11.47 7.21 -3.92
C GLY A 80 11.27 6.26 -5.10
N GLY A 81 10.54 6.71 -6.11
CA GLY A 81 10.34 5.96 -7.36
C GLY A 81 8.96 5.35 -7.49
N THR A 82 8.73 4.69 -8.62
CA THR A 82 7.40 4.19 -8.98
C THR A 82 7.21 2.78 -8.42
N CYS A 83 6.21 2.58 -7.55
CA CYS A 83 5.98 1.31 -6.87
C CYS A 83 4.55 0.79 -7.07
N SER A 84 4.38 -0.53 -6.96
CA SER A 84 3.08 -1.19 -6.76
C SER A 84 3.13 -2.07 -5.51
N ALA A 85 1.97 -2.47 -5.00
CA ALA A 85 1.86 -3.42 -3.91
C ALA A 85 1.24 -4.73 -4.39
N ALA A 86 1.72 -5.85 -3.86
CA ALA A 86 1.18 -7.17 -4.11
C ALA A 86 0.85 -7.89 -2.80
N VAL A 87 -0.30 -8.56 -2.76
CA VAL A 87 -0.75 -9.35 -1.60
C VAL A 87 -0.63 -10.82 -1.95
N TYR A 88 0.14 -11.56 -1.15
CA TYR A 88 0.38 -12.98 -1.32
C TYR A 88 -0.26 -13.76 -0.17
N ALA A 89 -0.85 -14.90 -0.48
CA ALA A 89 -1.19 -15.90 0.53
C ALA A 89 -0.18 -17.04 0.51
N ARG A 90 0.04 -17.65 1.68
CA ARG A 90 0.72 -18.94 1.80
C ARG A 90 -0.32 -20.04 1.73
N LYS A 91 -0.06 -21.05 0.92
CA LYS A 91 -0.78 -22.32 0.92
C LYS A 91 -0.20 -23.23 2.00
N LYS A 92 -0.99 -24.20 2.46
CA LYS A 92 -0.57 -25.19 3.47
C LYS A 92 0.61 -26.06 3.04
N ASP A 93 0.85 -26.19 1.74
CA ASP A 93 2.01 -26.89 1.17
C ASP A 93 3.30 -26.05 1.18
N GLY A 94 3.27 -24.84 1.75
CA GLY A 94 4.37 -23.89 1.78
C GLY A 94 4.49 -23.03 0.52
N GLY A 95 3.65 -23.27 -0.50
CA GLY A 95 3.59 -22.47 -1.72
C GLY A 95 3.13 -21.03 -1.44
N ARG A 96 3.60 -20.09 -2.25
CA ARG A 96 3.13 -18.69 -2.22
C ARG A 96 2.39 -18.37 -3.50
N GLU A 97 1.22 -17.75 -3.37
CA GLU A 97 0.36 -17.36 -4.48
C GLU A 97 0.09 -15.85 -4.41
N LYS A 98 0.33 -15.12 -5.50
CA LYS A 98 -0.06 -13.71 -5.60
C LYS A 98 -1.56 -13.64 -5.84
N LEU A 99 -2.27 -13.01 -4.91
CA LEU A 99 -3.74 -12.90 -4.97
C LEU A 99 -4.19 -11.59 -5.58
N LEU A 100 -3.50 -10.51 -5.21
CA LEU A 100 -3.84 -9.15 -5.63
C LEU A 100 -2.60 -8.37 -5.99
N GLU A 101 -2.79 -7.41 -6.87
CA GLU A 101 -1.84 -6.38 -7.22
C GLU A 101 -2.57 -5.03 -7.25
N SER A 102 -1.95 -4.00 -6.70
CA SER A 102 -2.53 -2.67 -6.63
C SER A 102 -2.30 -1.87 -7.91
N ASN A 103 -2.88 -0.67 -7.96
CA ASN A 103 -2.39 0.39 -8.83
C ASN A 103 -0.92 0.73 -8.54
N THR A 104 -0.28 1.36 -9.51
CA THR A 104 1.06 1.91 -9.39
C THR A 104 1.00 3.34 -8.86
N VAL A 105 1.96 3.74 -8.02
CA VAL A 105 2.09 5.11 -7.50
C VAL A 105 3.56 5.54 -7.51
N THR A 106 3.80 6.79 -7.89
CA THR A 106 5.11 7.43 -7.76
C THR A 106 5.30 7.95 -6.34
N LEU A 107 6.32 7.44 -5.67
CA LEU A 107 6.67 7.76 -4.29
C LEU A 107 7.72 8.88 -4.30
N PRO A 108 7.58 9.91 -3.44
CA PRO A 108 8.58 10.94 -3.30
C PRO A 108 9.85 10.39 -2.65
N VAL A 109 11.00 10.99 -2.96
CA VAL A 109 12.25 10.73 -2.25
C VAL A 109 12.07 11.12 -0.78
N SER A 110 12.43 10.23 0.14
CA SER A 110 12.44 10.55 1.56
C SER A 110 13.65 11.43 1.87
N GLY A 111 13.49 12.75 1.81
CA GLY A 111 14.52 13.69 2.29
C GLY A 111 14.74 13.56 3.81
N PRO A 112 15.91 13.97 4.34
CA PRO A 112 16.07 14.11 5.78
C PRO A 112 14.94 15.00 6.29
N ARG A 113 14.32 14.65 7.42
CA ARG A 113 13.28 15.45 8.10
C ARG A 113 13.80 16.87 8.30
N GLY A 114 13.57 17.73 7.32
CA GLY A 114 13.73 19.17 7.47
C GLY A 114 12.73 19.58 8.53
N GLY A 115 13.24 20.03 9.67
CA GLY A 115 12.44 20.64 10.70
C GLY A 115 11.52 21.70 10.09
N VAL A 116 10.39 21.89 10.75
CA VAL A 116 9.41 22.94 10.47
C VAL A 116 10.13 24.24 10.07
N SER A 117 10.09 24.60 8.79
CA SER A 117 10.23 25.99 8.38
C SER A 117 8.88 26.40 7.83
N SER A 118 8.04 26.94 8.72
CA SER A 118 7.01 27.88 8.32
C SER A 118 7.73 29.06 7.70
N GLY A 119 7.88 29.02 6.38
CA GLY A 119 8.65 30.00 5.61
C GLY A 119 8.07 30.18 4.23
N TYR A 120 6.76 30.41 4.15
CA TYR A 120 6.16 31.03 2.98
C TYR A 120 6.64 32.49 2.92
N ALA A 121 7.57 32.80 2.01
CA ALA A 121 7.53 34.00 1.15
C ALA A 121 8.82 34.15 0.34
N SER A 122 8.70 33.90 -0.97
CA SER A 122 9.28 34.70 -2.07
C SER A 122 10.27 35.80 -1.65
N ALA A 123 11.58 35.56 -1.87
CA ALA A 123 12.63 36.58 -1.71
C ALA A 123 13.04 37.26 -3.04
N GLU A 124 12.22 37.18 -4.10
CA GLU A 124 12.60 37.63 -5.45
C GLU A 124 11.79 38.84 -5.98
N PHE A 125 11.13 39.63 -5.12
CA PHE A 125 10.32 40.78 -5.58
C PHE A 125 10.49 42.10 -4.83
N ILE A 126 11.63 42.37 -4.20
CA ILE A 126 11.96 43.76 -3.76
C ILE A 126 13.42 44.08 -4.10
N ARG A 127 13.66 44.33 -5.40
CA ARG A 127 14.78 45.19 -5.85
C ARG A 127 14.26 46.16 -6.90
N ARG A 128 13.44 47.11 -6.43
CA ARG A 128 13.25 48.41 -7.08
C ARG A 128 12.67 49.38 -6.05
N MET A 129 13.27 50.57 -5.98
CA MET A 129 13.02 51.70 -5.07
C MET A 129 13.94 51.69 -3.84
N GLY A 130 14.99 52.50 -3.96
CA GLY A 130 16.07 52.78 -3.02
C GLY A 130 17.17 53.49 -3.78
#